data_AF-A0A1S8WZM5-F1
#
_entry.id   AF-A0A1S8WZM5-F1
#
_cell.length_a   1.000
_cell.length_b   1.000
_cell.length_c   1.000
_cell.angle_alpha   90.00
_cell.angle_beta   90.00
_cell.angle_gamma   90.00
#
_symmetry.space_group_name_H-M   'P 1'
#
loop_
_entity.id
_entity.type
_entity.pdbx_description
1 polymer ?
#
loop_
_entity_poly.entity_id
_entity_poly.type
_entity_poly.pdbx_seq_one_letter_code
_entity_poly.pdbx_strand_id
1 'polypeptide(L)' 'MMVRCDYRKPLNQLAERVLLNVRSKLEGRVTGNMASASSDQRKCAGLDQLDVSGHVGMLVRAATDRTQLARMYFGWQAYL' A
#
# COMPACT_ATOMS: atom_id res chain seq x y z
N MET A 1 -12.89 40.62 -20.76
CA MET A 1 -12.88 39.18 -20.41
C MET A 1 -12.43 39.07 -18.96
N MET A 2 -13.34 38.66 -18.06
CA MET A 2 -13.02 38.49 -16.64
C MET A 2 -12.33 37.13 -16.46
N VAL A 3 -11.05 37.15 -16.11
CA VAL A 3 -10.34 35.97 -15.61
C VAL A 3 -10.95 35.64 -14.26
N ARG A 4 -11.79 34.60 -14.19
CA ARG A 4 -12.18 34.01 -12.91
C ARG A 4 -10.92 33.39 -12.32
N CYS A 5 -10.34 34.06 -11.33
CA CYS A 5 -9.42 33.42 -10.41
C CYS A 5 -10.23 32.39 -9.62
N ASP A 6 -10.31 31.16 -10.14
CA ASP A 6 -10.83 30.01 -9.42
C ASP A 6 -9.94 29.86 -8.19
N TYR A 7 -10.42 30.31 -7.03
CA TYR A 7 -9.75 30.20 -5.73
C TYR A 7 -9.82 28.73 -5.30
N ARG A 8 -9.28 27.81 -6.10
CA ARG A 8 -9.02 26.44 -5.67
C ARG A 8 -8.00 26.55 -4.55
N LYS A 9 -8.48 26.48 -3.31
CA LYS A 9 -7.68 26.15 -2.13
C LYS A 9 -6.67 25.08 -2.55
N PRO A 10 -5.41 25.12 -2.11
CA PRO A 10 -4.51 23.99 -2.26
C PRO A 10 -5.15 22.82 -1.52
N LEU A 11 -5.96 22.04 -2.24
CA LEU A 11 -6.56 20.83 -1.72
C LEU A 11 -5.39 19.95 -1.32
N ASN A 12 -5.48 19.38 -0.13
CA ASN A 12 -4.42 18.52 0.37
C ASN A 12 -4.33 17.29 -0.56
N GLN A 13 -3.47 17.37 -1.58
CA GLN A 13 -3.26 16.30 -2.56
C GLN A 13 -2.81 15.00 -1.87
N LEU A 14 -2.19 15.11 -0.68
CA LEU A 14 -1.88 13.95 0.15
C LEU A 14 -3.15 13.31 0.70
N ALA A 15 -4.16 14.08 1.10
CA ALA A 15 -5.42 13.54 1.59
C ALA A 15 -6.14 12.74 0.50
N GLU A 16 -6.18 13.23 -0.73
CA GLU A 16 -6.76 12.50 -1.86
C GLU A 16 -6.02 11.18 -2.11
N ARG A 17 -4.68 11.21 -2.12
CA ARG A 17 -3.85 10.00 -2.25
C ARG A 17 -4.07 9.00 -1.10
N VAL A 18 -4.22 9.50 0.12
CA VAL A 18 -4.49 8.66 1.30
C VAL A 18 -5.84 7.98 1.17
N LEU A 19 -6.88 8.70 0.74
CA LEU A 19 -8.22 8.13 0.54
C LEU A 19 -8.23 7.03 -0.53
N LEU A 20 -7.56 7.26 -1.67
CA LEU A 20 -7.42 6.25 -2.72
C LEU A 20 -6.64 5.02 -2.24
N ASN A 21 -5.59 5.22 -1.43
CA ASN A 21 -4.81 4.14 -0.85
C ASN A 21 -5.63 3.31 0.15
N VAL A 22 -6.38 3.96 1.05
CA VAL A 22 -7.27 3.28 2.01
C VAL A 22 -8.32 2.46 1.27
N ARG A 23 -8.94 3.03 0.23
CA ARG A 23 -9.90 2.32 -0.61
C ARG A 23 -9.29 1.07 -1.25
N SER A 24 -8.08 1.19 -1.81
CA SER A 24 -7.35 0.06 -2.40
C SER A 24 -7.12 -1.06 -1.37
N LYS A 25 -6.70 -0.70 -0.15
CA LYS A 25 -6.50 -1.68 0.94
C LYS A 25 -7.80 -2.40 1.32
N LEU A 26 -8.91 -1.65 1.44
CA LEU A 26 -10.22 -2.20 1.81
C LEU A 26 -10.81 -3.10 0.72
N GLU A 27 -10.59 -2.77 -0.55
CA GLU A 27 -11.01 -3.62 -1.67
C GLU A 27 -10.12 -4.85 -1.83
N GLY A 28 -9.07 -5.01 -1.04
CA GLY A 28 -8.11 -6.10 -1.20
C GLY A 28 -7.17 -5.91 -2.40
N ARG A 29 -7.15 -4.70 -3.00
CA ARG A 29 -6.27 -4.35 -4.11
C ARG A 29 -4.90 -3.96 -3.57
N VAL A 30 -3.94 -4.87 -3.72
CA VAL A 30 -2.56 -4.64 -3.32
C VAL A 30 -1.77 -4.12 -4.52
N THR A 31 -1.37 -2.85 -4.44
CA THR A 31 -0.53 -2.20 -5.45
C THR A 31 0.88 -1.95 -4.89
N GLY A 32 1.92 -2.07 -5.73
CA GLY A 32 3.31 -1.76 -5.36
C GLY A 32 4.09 -2.88 -4.64
N ASN A 33 5.19 -2.51 -3.96
CA ASN A 33 6.25 -3.40 -3.43
C ASN A 33 5.79 -4.61 -2.60
N MET A 34 4.56 -4.60 -2.08
CA MET A 34 3.96 -5.74 -1.35
C MET A 34 3.64 -6.92 -2.28
N ALA A 35 3.38 -6.67 -3.57
CA ALA A 35 3.28 -7.70 -4.59
C ALA A 35 4.63 -8.40 -4.86
N SER A 36 5.75 -7.71 -4.63
CA SER A 36 7.11 -8.24 -4.86
C SER A 36 7.63 -9.11 -3.71
N ALA A 37 7.09 -8.97 -2.50
CA ALA A 37 7.37 -9.88 -1.37
C ALA A 37 6.68 -11.25 -1.51
N SER A 38 5.78 -11.39 -2.49
CA SER A 38 5.20 -12.66 -2.93
C SER A 38 6.01 -13.25 -4.08
N SER A 39 7.29 -13.54 -3.85
CA SER A 39 8.19 -14.10 -4.86
C SER A 39 7.93 -15.57 -5.20
N ASP A 40 6.81 -16.17 -4.75
CA ASP A 40 6.43 -17.55 -5.05
C ASP A 40 5.00 -17.74 -5.59
N GLN A 41 4.23 -16.66 -5.79
CA GLN A 41 2.95 -16.76 -6.49
C GLN A 41 3.08 -16.17 -7.88
N ARG A 42 3.36 -17.08 -8.83
CA ARG A 42 2.99 -17.06 -10.24
C ARG A 42 2.61 -15.69 -10.79
N LYS A 43 3.45 -15.18 -11.69
CA LYS A 43 3.07 -14.22 -12.75
C LYS A 43 1.86 -14.76 -13.52
N CYS A 44 0.67 -14.53 -12.99
CA CYS A 44 -0.58 -14.54 -13.74
C CYS A 44 -1.13 -13.13 -13.64
N ALA A 45 -1.04 -12.41 -14.76
CA ALA A 45 -1.72 -11.16 -14.97
C ALA A 45 -3.20 -11.31 -14.55
N GLY A 46 -3.68 -10.49 -13.62
CA GLY A 46 -5.11 -10.41 -13.28
C GLY A 46 -5.54 -10.63 -11.83
N LEU A 47 -4.63 -10.70 -10.84
CA LEU A 47 -5.00 -10.81 -9.41
C LEU A 47 -5.05 -9.44 -8.73
N ASP A 48 -5.80 -8.49 -9.30
CA ASP A 48 -5.89 -7.13 -8.76
C ASP A 48 -6.63 -7.08 -7.41
N GLN A 49 -7.28 -8.16 -6.98
CA GLN A 49 -8.09 -8.22 -5.77
C GLN A 49 -7.88 -9.56 -5.06
N LEU A 50 -7.28 -9.50 -3.86
CA LEU A 50 -7.12 -10.67 -3.00
C LEU A 50 -8.38 -10.90 -2.17
N ASP A 51 -8.68 -12.18 -1.91
CA ASP A 51 -9.62 -12.59 -0.88
C ASP A 51 -9.09 -12.17 0.51
N VAL A 52 -9.97 -12.10 1.51
CA VAL A 52 -9.60 -11.64 2.86
C VAL A 52 -8.47 -12.51 3.46
N SER A 53 -8.56 -13.84 3.29
CA SER A 53 -7.52 -14.77 3.76
C SER A 53 -6.17 -14.56 3.06
N GLY A 54 -6.16 -14.40 1.73
CA GLY A 54 -4.94 -14.11 0.96
C GLY A 54 -4.34 -12.75 1.32
N HIS A 55 -5.17 -11.73 1.52
CA HIS A 55 -4.72 -10.40 1.93
C HIS A 55 -4.07 -10.44 3.32
N VAL A 56 -4.70 -11.11 4.30
CA VAL A 56 -4.14 -11.26 5.65
C VAL A 56 -2.84 -12.08 5.61
N GLY A 57 -2.82 -13.19 4.86
CA GLY A 57 -1.62 -14.02 4.71
C GLY A 57 -0.42 -13.26 4.14
N MET A 58 -0.67 -12.38 3.16
CA MET A 58 0.36 -11.49 2.63
C MET A 58 0.85 -10.47 3.67
N LEU A 59 -0.07 -9.83 4.42
CA LEU A 59 0.30 -8.86 5.45
C LEU A 59 1.16 -9.51 6.55
N VAL A 60 0.78 -10.71 7.00
CA VAL A 60 1.57 -11.48 7.98
C VAL A 60 2.97 -11.74 7.42
N ARG A 61 3.07 -12.24 6.17
CA ARG A 61 4.37 -12.51 5.54
C ARG A 61 5.23 -11.25 5.47
N ALA A 62 4.68 -10.13 5.02
CA ALA A 62 5.40 -8.87 4.93
C ALA A 62 5.87 -8.33 6.30
N ALA A 63 5.09 -8.56 7.37
CA ALA A 63 5.47 -8.18 8.72
C ALA A 63 6.54 -9.10 9.33
N THR A 64 6.60 -10.37 8.92
CA THR A 64 7.58 -11.36 9.40
C THR A 64 8.84 -11.48 8.54
N ASP A 65 8.87 -10.81 7.39
CA ASP A 65 10.00 -10.87 6.47
C ASP A 65 11.24 -10.20 7.10
N ARG A 66 12.26 -11.00 7.36
CA ARG A 66 13.53 -10.54 7.96
C ARG A 66 14.20 -9.45 7.13
N THR A 67 14.03 -9.47 5.81
CA THR A 67 14.60 -8.43 4.93
C THR A 67 13.92 -7.08 5.13
N GLN A 68 12.62 -7.07 5.43
CA GLN A 68 11.87 -5.85 5.74
C GLN A 68 12.12 -5.40 7.18
N LEU A 69 12.16 -6.33 8.13
CA LEU A 69 12.47 -6.05 9.53
C LEU A 69 13.86 -5.43 9.68
N ALA A 70 14.87 -5.92 8.94
CA ALA A 70 16.22 -5.37 8.96
C ALA A 70 16.31 -3.92 8.42
N ARG A 71 15.32 -3.48 7.64
CA ARG A 71 15.24 -2.10 7.11
C ARG A 71 14.47 -1.15 8.02
N MET A 72 13.84 -1.67 9.08
CA MET A 72 13.14 -0.82 10.03
C MET A 72 14.12 0.06 10.79
N TYR A 73 13.67 1.24 11.17
CA TYR A 73 14.44 2.14 12.01
C TYR A 73 14.86 1.43 13.31
N PHE A 74 16.12 1.54 13.71
CA PHE A 74 16.67 0.76 14.82
C PHE A 74 15.89 0.94 16.14
N GLY A 75 15.39 2.16 16.40
CA GLY A 75 14.56 2.45 17.58
C GLY A 75 13.15 1.83 17.55
N TRP A 76 12.74 1.23 16.43
CA TRP A 76 11.53 0.39 16.35
C TRP A 76 11.71 -0.96 17.04
N GLN A 77 12.96 -1.41 17.23
CA GLN A 77 13.31 -2.65 17.92
C GLN A 77 12.68 -3.92 17.27
N ALA A 78 12.81 -4.04 15.94
CA ALA A 78 12.31 -5.20 15.17
C ALA A 78 12.93 -6.58 15.54
N TYR A 79 13.87 -6.60 16.50
CA TYR A 79 14.60 -7.78 16.98
C TYR A 79 14.08 -8.32 18.32
N LEU A 80 13.15 -7.62 18.98
CA LEU A 80 12.46 -8.07 20.20
C LEU A 80 11.29 -8.99 19.86
#